data_AF-A0A1G9E6X8-F1
#
_entry.id   AF-A0A1G9E6X8-F1
#
_cell.length_a   1.000
_cell.length_b   1.000
_cell.length_c   1.000
_cell.angle_alpha   90.00
_cell.angle_beta   90.00
_cell.angle_gamma   90.00
#
_symmetry.space_group_name_H-M   'P 1'
#
loop_
_entity.id
_entity.type
_entity.pdbx_description
1 polymer ?
#
loop_
_entity_poly.entity_id
_entity_poly.type
_entity_poly.pdbx_seq_one_letter_code
_entity_poly.pdbx_strand_id
1 'polypeptide(L)'
;MNLLGYWQAYAATLTRIRTEKPDTFVALKAILDTFEPPSSGDAFFGDGADDTLADALHDAGWRIEFGEATYLYYAHHDTTGARLTYVEGDLFEGIH
;
A
#
# COMPACT_ATOMS: atom_id res chain seq x y z
N MET A 1 -19.96 -4.10 3.70
CA MET A 1 -19.58 -4.31 2.28
C MET A 1 -19.97 -5.74 1.89
N ASN A 2 -20.49 -6.00 0.69
CA ASN A 2 -20.56 -7.38 0.17
C ASN A 2 -19.25 -7.72 -0.57
N LEU A 3 -19.04 -8.99 -0.93
CA LEU A 3 -17.78 -9.42 -1.57
C LEU A 3 -17.48 -8.66 -2.87
N LEU A 4 -18.49 -8.42 -3.71
CA LEU A 4 -18.33 -7.66 -4.95
C LEU A 4 -17.91 -6.21 -4.69
N GLY A 5 -18.57 -5.54 -3.76
CA GLY A 5 -18.27 -4.16 -3.38
C GLY A 5 -16.90 -4.02 -2.73
N TYR A 6 -16.44 -5.06 -2.03
CA TYR A 6 -15.09 -5.10 -1.47
C TYR A 6 -14.04 -5.04 -2.57
N TRP A 7 -14.12 -5.94 -3.56
CA TRP A 7 -13.16 -5.98 -4.65
C TRP A 7 -13.22 -4.74 -5.55
N GLN A 8 -14.39 -4.12 -5.70
CA GLN A 8 -14.52 -2.83 -6.39
C GLN A 8 -13.80 -1.71 -5.63
N ALA A 9 -13.97 -1.63 -4.30
CA ALA A 9 -13.29 -0.64 -3.47
C ALA A 9 -11.77 -0.89 -3.41
N TYR A 10 -11.36 -2.16 -3.40
CA TYR A 10 -9.96 -2.58 -3.49
C TYR A 10 -9.31 -2.03 -4.77
N ALA A 11 -9.88 -2.34 -5.94
CA ALA A 11 -9.38 -1.89 -7.23
C ALA A 11 -9.41 -0.35 -7.38
N ALA A 12 -10.44 0.31 -6.82
CA ALA A 12 -10.53 1.76 -6.80
C ALA A 12 -9.41 2.40 -5.97
N THR A 13 -9.06 1.80 -4.83
CA THR A 13 -7.94 2.24 -3.98
C THR A 13 -6.61 2.14 -4.72
N LEU A 14 -6.32 1.02 -5.38
CA LEU A 14 -5.11 0.87 -6.19
C LEU A 14 -5.06 1.88 -7.35
N THR A 15 -6.18 2.08 -8.04
CA THR A 15 -6.30 3.10 -9.11
C THR A 15 -6.01 4.50 -8.58
N ARG A 16 -6.50 4.81 -7.38
CA ARG A 16 -6.30 6.10 -6.72
C ARG A 16 -4.83 6.31 -6.38
N ILE A 17 -4.14 5.32 -5.83
CA ILE A 17 -2.68 5.39 -5.55
C ILE A 17 -1.90 5.67 -6.84
N ARG A 18 -2.20 4.96 -7.93
CA ARG A 18 -1.55 5.18 -9.24
C ARG A 18 -1.80 6.57 -9.81
N THR A 19 -2.99 7.12 -9.57
CA THR A 19 -3.40 8.43 -10.11
C THR A 19 -2.84 9.58 -9.29
N GLU A 20 -2.95 9.51 -7.96
CA GLU A 20 -2.53 10.57 -7.05
C GLU A 20 -1.02 10.54 -6.78
N LYS A 21 -0.37 9.39 -7.00
CA LYS A 21 1.08 9.18 -6.79
C LYS A 21 1.57 9.72 -5.45
N PRO A 22 1.02 9.22 -4.31
CA PRO A 22 1.43 9.69 -3.00
C PRO A 22 2.93 9.41 -2.80
N ASP A 23 3.71 10.43 -2.48
CA ASP A 23 5.16 10.36 -2.34
C ASP A 23 5.62 10.42 -0.88
N THR A 24 4.67 10.38 0.06
CA THR A 24 4.91 10.33 1.51
C THR A 24 4.02 9.26 2.14
N PHE A 25 4.44 8.73 3.29
CA PHE A 25 3.65 7.75 4.02
C PHE A 25 2.30 8.33 4.48
N VAL A 26 2.29 9.58 4.95
CA VAL A 26 1.06 10.28 5.38
C VAL A 26 0.04 10.39 4.24
N ALA A 27 0.48 10.75 3.03
CA ALA A 27 -0.41 10.85 1.87
C ALA A 27 -0.94 9.47 1.45
N LEU A 28 -0.09 8.44 1.45
CA LEU A 28 -0.51 7.07 1.16
C LEU A 28 -1.54 6.58 2.19
N LYS A 29 -1.24 6.75 3.48
CA LYS A 29 -2.12 6.39 4.59
C LYS A 29 -3.49 7.07 4.47
N ALA A 30 -3.54 8.34 4.08
CA ALA A 30 -4.80 9.05 3.86
C ALA A 30 -5.66 8.44 2.74
N ILE A 31 -5.06 7.74 1.76
CA ILE A 31 -5.79 6.97 0.76
C ILE A 31 -6.26 5.63 1.36
N LEU A 32 -5.36 4.90 2.01
CA LEU A 32 -5.65 3.57 2.59
C LEU A 32 -6.74 3.62 3.67
N ASP A 33 -6.73 4.63 4.54
CA ASP A 33 -7.72 4.82 5.61
C ASP A 33 -9.15 5.01 5.07
N THR A 34 -9.33 5.28 3.77
CA THR A 34 -10.66 5.36 3.15
C THR A 34 -11.22 4.00 2.71
N PHE A 35 -10.38 2.97 2.68
CA PHE A 35 -10.75 1.62 2.29
C PHE A 35 -10.99 0.72 3.50
N GLU A 36 -9.99 0.58 4.36
CA GLU A 36 -10.06 -0.24 5.58
C GLU A 36 -9.37 0.46 6.76
N PRO A 37 -9.88 0.27 7.99
CA PRO A 37 -9.19 0.75 9.18
C PRO A 37 -7.86 -0.02 9.37
N PRO A 38 -6.86 0.58 10.03
CA PRO A 38 -5.63 -0.11 10.40
C PRO A 38 -5.89 -1.38 11.23
N SER A 39 -4.98 -2.35 11.14
CA SER A 39 -4.97 -3.55 11.98
C SER A 39 -3.92 -3.40 13.10
N SER A 40 -2.69 -3.87 12.88
CA SER A 40 -1.58 -3.76 13.84
C SER A 40 -0.56 -2.69 13.44
N GLY A 41 -0.57 -2.26 12.18
CA GLY A 41 0.23 -1.17 11.64
C GLY A 41 -0.42 0.20 11.72
N ASP A 42 0.25 1.19 11.13
CA ASP A 42 -0.24 2.57 11.00
C ASP A 42 -1.34 2.69 9.93
N ALA A 43 -1.31 1.80 8.92
CA ALA A 43 -2.34 1.62 7.88
C ALA A 43 -2.47 0.14 7.52
N PHE A 44 -3.51 -0.21 6.75
CA PHE A 44 -3.76 -1.59 6.34
C PHE A 44 -4.20 -1.67 4.87
N PHE A 45 -3.73 -2.69 4.17
CA PHE A 45 -4.22 -3.08 2.85
C PHE A 45 -3.91 -4.57 2.58
N GLY A 46 -4.94 -5.40 2.59
CA GLY A 46 -4.80 -6.84 2.39
C GLY A 46 -4.21 -7.23 1.03
N ASP A 47 -3.60 -8.41 0.99
CA ASP A 47 -3.15 -9.08 -0.23
C ASP A 47 -4.20 -10.10 -0.72
N GLY A 48 -3.95 -10.75 -1.87
CA GLY A 48 -4.75 -11.87 -2.38
C GLY A 48 -5.55 -11.57 -3.65
N ALA A 49 -5.32 -10.41 -4.26
CA ALA A 49 -5.76 -10.10 -5.62
C ALA A 49 -4.61 -10.32 -6.63
N ASP A 50 -4.95 -10.39 -7.92
CA ASP A 50 -3.94 -10.42 -8.99
C ASP A 50 -3.17 -9.09 -9.12
N ASP A 51 -3.81 -7.97 -8.75
CA ASP A 51 -3.23 -6.63 -8.71
C ASP A 51 -2.98 -6.24 -7.25
N THR A 52 -1.73 -5.94 -6.90
CA THR A 52 -1.32 -5.79 -5.50
C THR A 52 -1.02 -4.33 -5.14
N LEU A 53 -0.91 -4.06 -3.84
CA LEU A 53 -0.40 -2.76 -3.37
C LEU A 53 1.03 -2.51 -3.86
N ALA A 54 1.88 -3.54 -3.90
CA ALA A 54 3.25 -3.42 -4.40
C ALA A 54 3.27 -2.94 -5.86
N ASP A 55 2.39 -3.48 -6.71
CA ASP A 55 2.26 -3.06 -8.12
C ASP A 55 1.82 -1.60 -8.22
N ALA A 56 0.79 -1.21 -7.46
CA ALA A 56 0.30 0.17 -7.48
C ALA A 56 1.33 1.19 -6.94
N LEU A 57 2.08 0.82 -5.91
CA LEU A 57 3.18 1.63 -5.39
C LEU A 57 4.31 1.75 -6.41
N HIS A 58 4.66 0.66 -7.10
CA HIS A 58 5.65 0.68 -8.16
C HIS A 58 5.27 1.65 -9.29
N ASP A 59 4.03 1.55 -9.78
CA ASP A 59 3.49 2.45 -10.80
C ASP A 59 3.39 3.92 -10.33
N ALA A 60 3.20 4.13 -9.03
CA ALA A 60 3.19 5.44 -8.39
C ALA A 60 4.60 6.05 -8.21
N GLY A 61 5.67 5.28 -8.47
CA GLY A 61 7.05 5.76 -8.41
C GLY A 61 7.84 5.29 -7.18
N TRP A 62 7.30 4.36 -6.40
CA TRP A 62 8.05 3.72 -5.31
C TRP A 62 8.91 2.57 -5.84
N ARG A 63 10.08 2.38 -5.23
CA ARG A 63 10.86 1.15 -5.41
C ARG A 63 10.45 0.15 -4.36
N ILE A 64 10.21 -1.08 -4.78
CA ILE A 64 9.82 -2.20 -3.91
C ILE A 64 11.01 -3.16 -3.78
N GLU A 65 11.36 -3.48 -2.54
CA GLU A 65 12.39 -4.45 -2.19
C GLU A 65 11.76 -5.55 -1.34
N PHE A 66 11.59 -6.74 -1.92
CA PHE A 66 11.02 -7.89 -1.20
C PHE A 66 12.02 -8.45 -0.20
N GLY A 67 11.60 -8.64 1.04
CA GLY A 67 12.44 -9.20 2.10
C GLY A 67 12.53 -10.72 2.00
N GLU A 68 11.39 -11.40 2.02
CA GLU A 68 11.31 -12.87 2.01
C GLU A 68 10.32 -13.40 0.94
N ALA A 69 9.15 -12.79 0.84
CA ALA A 69 8.10 -13.11 -0.12
C ALA A 69 7.14 -11.92 -0.30
N THR A 70 6.03 -12.09 -1.03
CA THR A 70 5.06 -11.01 -1.29
C THR A 70 4.41 -10.46 -0.03
N TYR A 71 4.33 -11.24 1.05
CA TYR A 71 3.79 -10.79 2.34
C TYR A 71 4.72 -9.88 3.13
N LEU A 72 5.99 -9.73 2.74
CA LEU A 72 6.98 -8.90 3.44
C LEU A 72 7.84 -8.13 2.44
N TYR A 73 7.63 -6.82 2.33
CA TYR A 73 8.45 -5.96 1.50
C TYR A 73 8.66 -4.58 2.12
N TYR A 74 9.70 -3.91 1.62
CA TYR A 74 10.03 -2.54 1.91
C TYR A 74 9.74 -1.69 0.68
N ALA A 75 9.23 -0.47 0.88
CA ALA A 75 9.09 0.48 -0.22
C ALA A 75 9.81 1.79 0.09
N HIS A 76 10.47 2.35 -0.93
CA HIS A 76 11.21 3.60 -0.86
C HIS A 76 10.81 4.53 -2.01
N HIS A 77 10.52 5.79 -1.70
CA HIS A 77 10.29 6.81 -2.71
C HIS A 77 11.54 7.67 -2.93
N ASP A 78 12.15 7.61 -4.10
CA ASP A 78 13.48 8.18 -4.33
C ASP A 78 13.54 9.71 -4.23
N THR A 79 12.46 10.38 -4.60
CA THR A 79 12.44 11.86 -4.65
C THR A 79 12.31 12.46 -3.26
N THR A 80 11.53 11.84 -2.39
CA THR A 80 11.21 12.35 -1.04
C THR A 80 11.99 11.65 0.06
N GLY A 81 12.57 10.48 -0.23
CA GLY A 81 13.22 9.61 0.74
C GLY A 81 12.23 8.90 1.68
N ALA A 82 10.93 8.97 1.40
CA ALA A 82 9.91 8.31 2.21
C ALA A 82 10.09 6.78 2.17
N ARG A 83 9.80 6.12 3.29
CA ARG A 83 10.00 4.68 3.47
C ARG A 83 8.82 4.07 4.20
N LEU A 84 8.51 2.83 3.87
CA LEU A 84 7.54 2.02 4.60
C LEU A 84 7.92 0.55 4.59
N THR A 85 7.36 -0.18 5.55
CA THR A 85 7.42 -1.63 5.66
C THR A 85 6.00 -2.18 5.51
N TYR A 86 5.85 -3.21 4.69
CA TYR A 86 4.61 -3.97 4.52
C TYR A 86 4.81 -5.38 5.11
N VAL A 87 3.91 -5.80 6.00
CA VAL A 87 3.92 -7.13 6.61
C VAL A 87 2.49 -7.67 6.68
N GLU A 88 2.16 -8.69 5.88
CA GLU A 88 0.85 -9.38 5.92
C GLU A 88 -0.37 -8.45 5.83
N GLY A 89 -0.23 -7.33 5.12
CA GLY A 89 -1.29 -6.32 4.98
C GLY A 89 -1.13 -5.11 5.87
N ASP A 90 -0.37 -5.20 6.97
CA ASP A 90 -0.05 -4.07 7.83
C ASP A 90 1.08 -3.21 7.24
N LEU A 91 0.92 -1.89 7.32
CA LEU A 91 1.92 -0.92 6.88
C LEU A 91 2.44 -0.11 8.06
N PHE A 92 3.76 0.10 8.09
CA PHE A 92 4.44 0.92 9.08
C PHE A 92 5.26 2.01 8.40
N GLU A 93 5.31 3.21 8.97
CA GLU A 93 6.21 4.26 8.49
C GLU A 93 7.68 3.87 8.79
N GLY A 94 8.56 3.97 7.80
CA GLY A 94 9.97 3.59 7.92
C GLY A 94 10.27 2.13 7.60
N ILE A 95 11.52 1.73 7.85
CA ILE A 95 12.01 0.36 7.65
C ILE A 95 12.17 -0.28 9.02
N HIS A 96 11.44 -1.37 9.26
CA HIS A 96 11.44 -2.14 10.51
C HIS A 96 12.00 -3.54 10.33
#